data_AF-A0A3S0YC75-F1
#
_entry.id   AF-A0A3S0YC75-F1
#
_cell.length_a   1.000
_cell.length_b   1.000
_cell.length_c   1.000
_cell.angle_alpha   90.00
_cell.angle_beta   90.00
_cell.angle_gamma   90.00
#
_symmetry.space_group_name_H-M   'P 1'
#
loop_
_entity.id
_entity.type
_entity.pdbx_description
1 polymer ?
#
loop_
_entity_poly.entity_id
_entity_poly.type
_entity_poly.pdbx_seq_one_letter_code
_entity_poly.pdbx_strand_id
1 'polypeptide(L)'
;MRIDALTVPVTRTLLLGALPKAAAQFAAQELHPHAVQAPTPAPTAPAMPSVEMLVTLAMNEAPIERRRRIARDASRGLDMLERLHQELLVGVAAPTRLREIVEWAQTTEQPEDPVLAQIFHDIDVRVRVELAKHDIEV
;
A
#
# COMPACT_ATOMS: atom_id res chain seq x y z
N MET A 1 18.41 -11.07 -34.74
CA MET A 1 17.45 -11.81 -33.90
C MET A 1 16.20 -10.96 -33.76
N ARG A 2 15.09 -11.37 -34.40
CA ARG A 2 13.77 -10.73 -34.30
C ARG A 2 13.08 -11.31 -33.06
N ILE A 3 12.55 -10.46 -32.19
CA ILE A 3 11.71 -10.87 -31.06
C ILE A 3 10.27 -10.59 -31.45
N ASP A 4 9.54 -11.69 -31.70
CA ASP A 4 8.12 -11.67 -32.02
C ASP A 4 7.29 -11.24 -30.81
N ALA A 5 6.30 -10.39 -31.09
CA ALA A 5 5.38 -9.83 -30.13
C ALA A 5 4.43 -10.91 -29.59
N LEU A 6 4.50 -11.17 -28.27
CA LEU A 6 3.51 -11.99 -27.57
C LEU A 6 2.25 -11.17 -27.33
N THR A 7 1.22 -11.48 -28.11
CA THR A 7 -0.11 -10.89 -28.03
C THR A 7 -0.89 -11.58 -26.92
N VAL A 8 -1.29 -10.85 -25.88
CA VAL A 8 -2.11 -11.37 -24.77
C VAL A 8 -3.59 -11.20 -25.12
N PRO A 9 -4.41 -12.25 -25.22
CA PRO A 9 -5.85 -12.09 -25.40
C PRO A 9 -6.52 -11.73 -24.06
N VAL A 10 -7.07 -10.51 -24.01
CA VAL A 10 -7.96 -10.03 -22.95
C VAL A 10 -9.30 -10.75 -23.06
N THR A 11 -9.58 -11.69 -22.15
CA THR A 11 -10.92 -12.27 -22.00
C THR A 11 -11.74 -11.46 -21.01
N ARG A 12 -12.63 -10.63 -21.56
CA ARG A 12 -13.68 -9.87 -20.87
C ARG A 12 -14.86 -10.80 -20.58
N THR A 13 -14.96 -11.32 -19.36
CA THR A 13 -16.13 -12.09 -18.92
C THR A 13 -17.01 -11.21 -18.03
N LEU A 14 -18.05 -10.64 -18.63
CA LEU A 14 -19.16 -10.00 -17.92
C LEU A 14 -20.11 -11.10 -17.43
N LEU A 15 -20.00 -11.49 -16.16
CA LEU A 15 -21.01 -12.32 -15.49
C LEU A 15 -21.99 -11.42 -14.73
N LEU A 16 -23.02 -11.05 -15.49
CA LEU A 16 -24.29 -10.51 -15.03
C LEU A 16 -25.01 -11.60 -14.21
N GLY A 17 -25.13 -11.42 -12.89
CA GLY A 17 -25.73 -12.45 -12.04
C GLY A 17 -25.85 -12.08 -10.56
N ALA A 18 -26.53 -10.98 -10.24
CA ALA A 18 -26.99 -10.71 -8.88
C ALA A 18 -28.30 -9.91 -8.92
N LEU A 19 -29.40 -10.57 -9.31
CA LEU A 19 -30.75 -10.04 -9.06
C LEU A 19 -31.17 -10.36 -7.61
N PRO A 20 -31.70 -9.40 -6.85
CA PRO A 20 -32.14 -9.63 -5.48
C PRO A 20 -33.40 -10.51 -5.41
N LYS A 21 -33.37 -11.40 -4.43
CA LYS A 21 -34.36 -12.39 -3.98
C LYS A 21 -35.65 -11.71 -3.46
N ALA A 22 -36.34 -10.94 -4.29
CA ALA A 22 -37.59 -10.26 -3.94
C ALA A 22 -38.85 -10.88 -4.58
N ALA A 23 -38.69 -11.82 -5.53
CA ALA A 23 -39.82 -12.44 -6.23
C ALA A 23 -40.31 -13.77 -5.60
N ALA A 24 -39.69 -14.26 -4.52
CA ALA A 24 -40.07 -15.51 -3.86
C ALA A 24 -41.13 -15.35 -2.75
N GLN A 25 -41.61 -14.12 -2.49
CA GLN A 25 -42.55 -13.83 -1.40
C GLN A 25 -44.02 -13.75 -1.82
N PHE A 26 -44.35 -13.98 -3.09
CA PHE A 26 -45.74 -13.85 -3.58
C PHE A 26 -46.50 -15.18 -3.74
N ALA A 27 -45.90 -16.33 -3.40
CA ALA A 27 -46.49 -17.63 -3.67
C ALA A 27 -46.48 -18.58 -2.45
N ALA A 28 -46.92 -18.10 -1.29
CA ALA A 28 -47.24 -18.96 -0.14
C ALA A 28 -48.22 -18.27 0.81
N GLN A 29 -49.43 -17.99 0.34
CA GLN A 29 -50.57 -17.75 1.23
C GLN A 29 -51.49 -18.96 1.16
N GLU A 30 -51.02 -20.08 1.72
CA GLU A 30 -51.90 -21.17 2.12
C GLU A 30 -52.17 -21.06 3.62
N LEU A 31 -53.45 -21.03 3.97
CA LEU A 31 -53.97 -21.04 5.33
C LEU A 31 -53.43 -22.25 6.11
N HIS A 32 -53.11 -22.10 7.41
CA HIS A 32 -53.35 -23.02 8.55
C HIS A 32 -52.58 -22.52 9.82
N PRO A 33 -52.92 -23.00 11.03
CA PRO A 33 -53.39 -22.23 12.18
C PRO A 33 -52.28 -21.57 13.03
N HIS A 34 -52.69 -20.77 14.01
CA HIS A 34 -51.82 -20.03 14.94
C HIS A 34 -50.79 -20.93 15.63
N ALA A 35 -49.54 -20.88 15.14
CA ALA A 35 -48.37 -21.31 15.88
C ALA A 35 -48.00 -20.22 16.90
N VAL A 36 -47.87 -20.60 18.16
CA VAL A 36 -47.41 -19.73 19.25
C VAL A 36 -46.02 -19.19 18.90
N GLN A 37 -45.90 -17.88 18.76
CA GLN A 37 -44.62 -17.20 18.57
C GLN A 37 -43.73 -17.44 19.80
N ALA A 38 -42.62 -18.15 19.61
CA ALA A 38 -41.51 -18.13 20.57
C ALA A 38 -40.92 -16.70 20.62
N PRO A 39 -40.48 -16.22 21.80
CA PRO A 39 -39.94 -14.87 21.92
C PRO A 39 -38.70 -14.71 21.05
N THR A 40 -38.79 -13.83 20.07
CA THR A 40 -37.65 -13.38 19.26
C THR A 40 -36.65 -12.68 20.20
N PRO A 41 -35.37 -13.06 20.24
CA PRO A 41 -34.39 -12.35 21.04
C PRO A 41 -34.33 -10.89 20.60
N ALA A 42 -34.41 -9.98 21.57
CA ALA A 42 -34.34 -8.55 21.33
C ALA A 42 -33.02 -8.19 20.61
N PRO A 43 -33.01 -7.21 19.70
CA PRO A 43 -31.78 -6.77 19.04
C PRO A 43 -30.80 -6.29 20.10
N THR A 44 -29.68 -6.99 20.23
CA THR A 44 -28.58 -6.57 21.10
C THR A 44 -28.03 -5.25 20.54
N ALA A 45 -28.02 -4.21 21.37
CA ALA A 45 -27.46 -2.92 20.98
C ALA A 45 -26.00 -3.10 20.53
N PRO A 46 -25.54 -2.41 19.47
CA PRO A 46 -24.15 -2.52 19.04
C PRO A 46 -23.23 -2.09 20.18
N ALA A 47 -22.31 -2.97 20.58
CA ALA A 47 -21.30 -2.64 21.57
C ALA A 47 -20.48 -1.44 21.09
N MET A 48 -20.32 -0.42 21.94
CA MET A 48 -19.46 0.72 21.62
C MET A 48 -18.01 0.22 21.52
N PRO A 49 -17.27 0.59 20.46
CA PRO A 49 -15.87 0.19 20.34
C PRO A 49 -15.06 0.72 21.52
N SER A 50 -14.19 -0.11 22.08
CA SER A 50 -13.28 0.33 23.14
C SER A 50 -12.27 1.33 22.58
N VAL A 51 -11.76 2.22 23.43
CA VAL A 51 -10.70 3.17 23.06
C VAL A 51 -9.47 2.43 22.53
N GLU A 52 -9.14 1.29 23.15
CA GLU A 52 -8.04 0.43 22.73
C GLU A 52 -8.24 -0.07 21.29
N MET A 53 -9.45 -0.52 20.91
CA MET A 53 -9.77 -0.94 19.55
C MET A 53 -9.62 0.21 18.54
N LEU A 54 -10.04 1.43 18.90
CA LEU A 54 -9.89 2.60 18.04
C LEU A 54 -8.42 2.99 17.85
N VAL A 55 -7.60 2.88 18.90
CA VAL A 55 -6.15 3.10 18.82
C VAL A 55 -5.49 2.03 17.93
N THR A 56 -5.84 0.75 18.11
CA THR A 56 -5.32 -0.33 17.24
C THR A 56 -5.69 -0.12 15.78
N LEU A 57 -6.92 0.31 15.50
CA LEU A 57 -7.36 0.60 14.13
C LEU A 57 -6.64 1.83 13.54
N ALA A 58 -6.39 2.87 14.36
CA ALA A 58 -5.63 4.04 13.94
C ALA A 58 -4.15 3.72 13.66
N MET A 59 -3.57 2.76 14.37
CA MET A 59 -2.22 2.26 14.11
C MET A 59 -2.16 1.36 12.86
N ASN A 60 -3.29 0.77 12.45
CA ASN A 60 -3.37 -0.06 11.26
C ASN A 60 -3.60 0.78 10.01
N GLU A 61 -2.51 1.28 9.43
CA GLU A 61 -2.56 1.98 8.16
C GLU A 61 -3.05 1.07 7.02
N ALA A 62 -3.96 1.59 6.20
CA ALA A 62 -4.42 0.89 5.01
C ALA A 62 -3.24 0.59 4.05
N PRO A 63 -3.20 -0.60 3.42
CA PRO A 63 -2.06 -1.02 2.59
C PRO A 63 -1.69 -0.03 1.47
N ILE A 64 -2.68 0.67 0.90
CA ILE A 64 -2.46 1.64 -0.18
C ILE A 64 -1.81 2.93 0.32
N GLU A 65 -2.18 3.43 1.51
CA GLU A 65 -1.53 4.56 2.15
C GLU A 65 -0.08 4.23 2.53
N ARG A 66 0.16 3.03 3.10
CA ARG A 66 1.51 2.53 3.40
C ARG A 66 2.38 2.52 2.15
N ARG A 67 1.87 1.93 1.06
CA ARG A 67 2.56 1.86 -0.23
C ARG A 67 2.89 3.25 -0.77
N ARG A 68 1.96 4.21 -0.64
CA ARG A 68 2.16 5.61 -1.06
C ARG A 68 3.18 6.34 -0.21
N ARG A 69 3.26 6.11 1.10
CA ARG A 69 4.32 6.68 1.93
C ARG A 69 5.68 6.16 1.47
N ILE A 70 5.83 4.83 1.38
CA ILE A 70 7.07 4.19 0.96
C ILE A 70 7.53 4.72 -0.41
N ALA A 71 6.62 4.81 -1.39
CA ALA A 71 6.96 5.35 -2.70
C ALA A 71 7.44 6.82 -2.65
N ARG A 72 6.88 7.64 -1.77
CA ARG A 72 7.34 9.03 -1.56
C ARG A 72 8.72 9.08 -0.92
N ASP A 73 9.02 8.16 -0.01
CA ASP A 73 10.32 8.09 0.65
C ASP A 73 11.41 7.65 -0.34
N ALA A 74 11.13 6.70 -1.24
CA ALA A 74 12.02 6.36 -2.36
C ALA A 74 12.25 7.54 -3.30
N SER A 75 11.17 8.24 -3.69
CA SER A 75 11.26 9.42 -4.54
C SER A 75 12.15 10.50 -3.92
N ARG A 76 12.03 10.71 -2.60
CA ARG A 76 12.89 11.65 -1.86
C ARG A 76 14.36 11.24 -1.95
N GLY A 77 14.68 9.96 -1.78
CA GLY A 77 16.05 9.45 -1.93
C GLY A 77 16.63 9.72 -3.32
N LEU A 78 15.84 9.46 -4.38
CA LEU A 78 16.21 9.77 -5.76
C LEU A 78 16.43 11.27 -5.99
N ASP A 79 15.53 12.13 -5.49
CA ASP A 79 15.66 13.58 -5.64
C ASP A 79 16.93 14.12 -4.97
N MET A 80 17.35 13.52 -3.86
CA MET A 80 18.57 13.89 -3.16
C MET A 80 19.83 13.46 -3.92
N LEU A 81 19.81 12.28 -4.55
CA LEU A 81 20.87 11.83 -5.45
C LEU A 81 20.99 12.74 -6.68
N GLU A 82 19.86 13.15 -7.26
CA GLU A 82 19.85 14.06 -8.41
C GLU A 82 20.45 15.42 -8.02
N ARG A 83 20.05 15.97 -6.86
CA ARG A 83 20.64 17.22 -6.35
C ARG A 83 22.14 17.10 -6.12
N LEU A 84 22.60 16.01 -5.50
CA LEU A 84 24.02 15.75 -5.34
C LEU A 84 24.73 15.69 -6.70
N HIS A 85 24.14 15.03 -7.69
CA HIS A 85 24.70 14.99 -9.04
C HIS A 85 24.84 16.41 -9.63
N GLN A 86 23.81 17.25 -9.53
CA GLN A 86 23.86 18.63 -10.02
C GLN A 86 24.93 19.47 -9.29
N GLU A 87 25.06 19.31 -7.97
CA GLU A 87 26.11 19.93 -7.16
C GLU A 87 27.51 19.51 -7.64
N LEU A 88 27.70 18.21 -7.92
CA LEU A 88 28.95 17.66 -8.45
C LEU A 88 29.29 18.15 -9.86
N LEU A 89 28.30 18.48 -10.70
CA LEU A 89 28.55 19.09 -12.01
C LEU A 89 29.21 20.47 -11.90
N VAL A 90 28.98 21.19 -10.79
CA VAL A 90 29.62 22.47 -10.47
C VAL A 90 30.92 22.25 -9.67
N GLY A 91 31.26 21.00 -9.36
CA GLY A 91 32.50 20.59 -8.70
C GLY A 91 32.47 20.68 -7.17
N VAL A 92 31.31 20.88 -6.56
CA VAL A 92 31.20 21.03 -5.09
C VAL A 92 29.99 20.26 -4.59
N ALA A 93 30.20 19.22 -3.76
CA ALA A 93 29.13 18.57 -3.00
C ALA A 93 28.89 19.31 -1.67
N ALA A 94 27.65 19.72 -1.40
CA ALA A 94 27.34 20.40 -0.15
C ALA A 94 27.40 19.40 1.03
N PRO A 95 28.14 19.68 2.12
CA PRO A 95 28.19 18.78 3.28
C PRO A 95 26.82 18.49 3.89
N THR A 96 25.90 19.45 3.81
CA THR A 96 24.51 19.27 4.25
C THR A 96 23.77 18.24 3.40
N ARG A 97 23.98 18.23 2.08
CA ARG A 97 23.38 17.24 1.16
C ARG A 97 23.83 15.82 1.50
N LEU A 98 25.13 15.63 1.73
CA LEU A 98 25.68 14.33 2.12
C LEU A 98 25.10 13.84 3.45
N ARG A 99 24.98 14.73 4.45
CA ARG A 99 24.34 14.38 5.73
C ARG A 99 22.88 13.98 5.60
N GLU A 100 22.11 14.72 4.79
CA GLU A 100 20.71 14.34 4.53
C GLU A 100 20.64 12.94 3.89
N ILE A 101 21.52 12.63 2.95
CA ILE A 101 21.56 11.31 2.28
C ILE A 101 21.92 10.21 3.28
N VAL A 102 22.87 10.45 4.19
CA VAL A 102 23.20 9.52 5.29
C VAL A 102 21.99 9.28 6.19
N GLU A 103 21.30 10.34 6.61
CA GLU A 103 20.12 10.24 7.46
C GLU A 103 19.01 9.43 6.77
N TRP A 104 18.76 9.69 5.48
CA TRP A 104 17.80 8.91 4.70
C TRP A 104 18.19 7.43 4.65
N ALA A 105 19.46 7.11 4.39
CA ALA A 105 19.94 5.73 4.31
C ALA A 105 19.78 4.97 5.64
N GLN A 106 19.98 5.65 6.77
CA GLN A 106 19.91 5.04 8.11
C GLN A 106 18.47 4.87 8.63
N THR A 107 17.55 5.72 8.18
CA THR A 107 16.17 5.76 8.70
C THR A 107 15.15 5.06 7.81
N THR A 108 15.56 4.70 6.58
CA THR A 108 14.68 4.05 5.62
C THR A 108 14.43 2.58 6.00
N GLU A 109 13.16 2.19 6.02
CA GLU A 109 12.75 0.79 6.21
C GLU A 109 12.60 0.06 4.87
N GLN A 110 12.97 -1.22 4.85
CA GLN A 110 12.81 -2.08 3.68
C GLN A 110 11.31 -2.37 3.42
N PRO A 111 10.78 -2.09 2.22
CA PRO A 111 9.39 -2.39 1.88
C PRO A 111 9.08 -3.89 1.83
N GLU A 112 7.86 -4.29 2.20
CA GLU A 112 7.36 -5.67 2.00
C GLU A 112 6.91 -5.94 0.55
N ASP A 113 6.43 -4.91 -0.16
CA ASP A 113 6.06 -5.03 -1.58
C ASP A 113 7.32 -5.35 -2.40
N PRO A 114 7.40 -6.50 -3.09
CA PRO A 114 8.62 -6.93 -3.78
C PRO A 114 9.07 -5.95 -4.86
N VAL A 115 8.13 -5.26 -5.52
CA VAL A 115 8.48 -4.29 -6.57
C VAL A 115 9.11 -3.04 -5.95
N LEU A 116 8.52 -2.53 -4.86
CA LEU A 116 9.10 -1.37 -4.15
C LEU A 116 10.40 -1.74 -3.45
N ALA A 117 10.51 -2.96 -2.91
CA ALA A 117 11.74 -3.44 -2.28
C ALA A 117 12.91 -3.46 -3.27
N GLN A 118 12.69 -3.91 -4.51
CA GLN A 118 13.71 -3.87 -5.54
C GLN A 118 14.13 -2.44 -5.88
N ILE A 119 13.16 -1.53 -6.06
CA ILE A 119 13.46 -0.12 -6.35
C ILE A 119 14.26 0.52 -5.20
N PHE A 120 13.85 0.28 -3.96
CA PHE A 120 14.57 0.78 -2.79
C PHE A 120 15.99 0.23 -2.71
N HIS A 121 16.17 -1.06 -3.01
CA HIS A 121 17.49 -1.68 -3.04
C HIS A 121 18.40 -1.00 -4.08
N ASP A 122 17.89 -0.75 -5.29
CA ASP A 122 18.67 -0.10 -6.35
C ASP A 122 19.07 1.33 -5.95
N ILE A 123 18.18 2.06 -5.26
CA ILE A 123 18.47 3.39 -4.72
C ILE A 123 19.51 3.30 -3.61
N ASP A 124 19.38 2.37 -2.66
CA ASP A 124 20.30 2.18 -1.53
C ASP A 124 21.71 1.86 -2.01
N VAL A 125 21.85 0.95 -2.98
CA VAL A 125 23.15 0.64 -3.60
C VAL A 125 23.77 1.91 -4.20
N ARG A 126 22.97 2.73 -4.89
CA ARG A 126 23.48 3.98 -5.47
C ARG A 126 23.89 4.98 -4.38
N VAL A 127 23.10 5.12 -3.32
CA VAL A 127 23.41 5.97 -2.16
C VAL A 127 24.73 5.56 -1.53
N ARG A 128 24.92 4.27 -1.23
CA ARG A 128 26.17 3.76 -0.65
C ARG A 128 27.37 4.07 -1.54
N VAL A 129 27.24 3.87 -2.86
CA VAL A 129 28.31 4.19 -3.81
C VAL A 129 28.63 5.68 -3.84
N GLU A 130 27.63 6.56 -3.85
CA GLU A 130 27.86 8.01 -3.85
C GLU A 130 28.49 8.49 -2.54
N LEU A 131 28.07 7.95 -1.40
CA LEU A 131 28.67 8.28 -0.10
C LEU A 131 30.12 7.77 -0.01
N ALA A 132 30.39 6.56 -0.51
CA ALA A 132 31.75 5.98 -0.53
C ALA A 132 32.73 6.81 -1.38
N LYS A 133 32.27 7.45 -2.46
CA LYS A 133 33.11 8.40 -3.24
C LYS A 133 33.57 9.62 -2.43
N HIS A 134 32.92 9.89 -1.30
CA HIS A 134 33.23 10.97 -0.38
C HIS A 134 33.81 10.45 0.95
N ASP A 135 34.26 9.19 0.99
CA ASP A 135 34.80 8.52 2.18
C ASP A 135 33.80 8.43 3.36
N ILE A 136 32.50 8.28 3.05
CA ILE A 136 31.42 8.13 4.02
C ILE A 136 30.82 6.72 3.94
N GLU A 137 30.68 6.05 5.10
CA GLU A 137 30.10 4.71 5.24
C GLU A 137 28.77 4.75 6.03
N VAL A 138 27.83 3.89 5.66
CA VAL A 138 26.47 3.75 6.23
C VAL A 138 25.99 2.31 6.26
#